data_AF-A0A2E3F630-F1
#
_entry.id   AF-A0A2E3F630-F1
#
_cell.length_a   1.000
_cell.length_b   1.000
_cell.length_c   1.000
_cell.angle_alpha   90.00
_cell.angle_beta   90.00
_cell.angle_gamma   90.00
#
_symmetry.space_group_name_H-M   'P 1'
#
loop_
_entity.id
_entity.type
_entity.pdbx_description
1 polymer ?
#
loop_
_entity_poly.entity_id
_entity_poly.type
_entity_poly.pdbx_seq_one_letter_code
_entity_poly.pdbx_strand_id
1 'polypeptide(L)'
;MESLTLFEQVFMYLGILMFVVLLGSLVFFVVKGKELKPLLLFFLMPILMIGYPSIQEIKYQEIWIKLHKSQQNLVENPADSASRRKVEALTNKIEARAHTEEQLNSITYSKILLQKPKEAEYFAEKALSENKNSETAKELKQVAQVQEELKIAKRDTATSASLDSSAVKQLEQVRLPARYEPINQYVLRTRYLSTQQRTQNN
;
A
#
# COMPACT_ATOMS: atom_id res chain seq x y z
N MET A 1 -18.19 -2.75 -0.20
CA MET A 1 -18.54 -3.67 0.91
C MET A 1 -17.81 -4.96 0.61
N GLU A 2 -16.78 -5.42 1.30
CA GLU A 2 -16.14 -5.07 2.57
C GLU A 2 -14.66 -5.44 2.40
N SER A 3 -13.70 -4.58 2.78
CA SER A 3 -12.28 -4.97 2.87
C SER A 3 -12.00 -5.72 4.18
N LEU A 4 -12.94 -6.57 4.60
CA LEU A 4 -12.82 -7.43 5.77
C LEU A 4 -12.15 -8.70 5.32
N THR A 5 -11.07 -9.08 6.00
CA THR A 5 -10.48 -10.38 5.78
C THR A 5 -11.49 -11.48 6.14
N LEU A 6 -11.45 -12.63 5.46
CA LEU A 6 -12.34 -13.77 5.76
C LEU A 6 -12.34 -14.11 7.26
N PHE A 7 -11.17 -14.00 7.89
CA PHE A 7 -11.01 -14.20 9.33
C PHE A 7 -11.81 -13.18 10.16
N GLU A 8 -11.74 -11.89 9.84
CA GLU A 8 -12.49 -10.82 10.53
C GLU A 8 -14.00 -11.03 10.38
N GLN A 9 -14.47 -11.44 9.20
CA GLN A 9 -15.88 -11.72 8.96
C GLN A 9 -16.37 -12.93 9.78
N VAL A 10 -15.59 -14.01 9.84
CA VAL A 10 -15.91 -15.19 10.68
C VAL A 10 -15.94 -14.81 12.16
N PHE A 11 -14.96 -14.03 12.65
CA PHE A 11 -14.92 -13.57 14.03
C PHE A 11 -16.13 -12.70 14.38
N MET A 12 -16.55 -11.83 13.47
CA MET A 12 -17.73 -11.00 13.62
C MET A 12 -19.01 -11.85 13.74
N TYR A 13 -19.27 -12.76 12.79
CA TYR A 13 -20.46 -13.61 12.85
C TYR A 13 -20.47 -14.55 14.05
N LEU A 14 -19.31 -15.10 14.42
CA LEU A 14 -19.18 -15.95 15.60
C LEU A 14 -19.45 -15.14 16.88
N GLY A 15 -18.94 -13.91 16.95
CA GLY A 15 -19.23 -12.98 18.05
C GLY A 15 -20.72 -12.66 18.16
N ILE A 16 -21.39 -12.37 17.04
CA ILE A 16 -22.85 -12.13 16.99
C ILE A 16 -23.62 -13.35 17.48
N LEU A 17 -23.31 -14.55 16.97
CA LEU A 17 -23.97 -15.79 17.38
C LEU A 17 -23.82 -16.02 18.89
N MET A 18 -22.60 -15.86 19.42
CA MET A 18 -22.33 -16.02 20.84
C MET A 18 -23.06 -14.96 21.68
N PHE A 19 -23.15 -13.71 21.19
CA PHE A 19 -23.91 -12.63 21.83
C PHE A 19 -25.40 -12.97 21.96
N VAL A 20 -26.01 -13.54 20.91
CA VAL A 20 -27.42 -13.97 20.92
C VAL A 20 -27.65 -15.10 21.94
N VAL A 21 -26.75 -16.09 22.01
CA VAL A 21 -26.83 -17.17 23.01
C VAL A 21 -26.70 -16.62 24.43
N LEU A 22 -25.81 -15.66 24.64
CA LEU A 22 -25.63 -14.98 25.93
C LEU A 22 -26.85 -14.14 26.32
N LEU A 23 -27.52 -13.48 25.36
CA LEU A 23 -28.79 -12.79 25.59
C LEU A 23 -29.88 -13.76 26.05
N GLY A 24 -30.03 -14.91 25.39
CA GLY A 24 -30.99 -15.94 25.83
C GLY A 24 -30.66 -16.48 27.23
N SER A 25 -29.39 -16.73 27.51
CA SER A 25 -28.91 -17.17 28.82
C SER A 25 -29.15 -16.13 29.91
N LEU A 26 -29.03 -14.84 29.58
CA LEU A 26 -29.29 -13.72 30.48
C LEU A 26 -30.76 -13.69 30.89
N VAL A 27 -31.67 -13.75 29.94
CA VAL A 27 -33.11 -13.83 30.21
C VAL A 27 -33.42 -15.03 31.11
N PHE A 28 -32.84 -16.20 30.82
CA PHE A 28 -33.03 -17.40 31.64
C PHE A 28 -32.50 -17.24 33.08
N PHE A 29 -31.31 -16.66 33.25
CA PHE A 29 -30.72 -16.43 34.58
C PHE A 29 -31.51 -15.43 35.41
N VAL A 30 -32.03 -14.37 34.77
CA VAL A 30 -32.91 -13.38 35.41
C VAL A 30 -34.19 -14.04 35.91
N VAL A 31 -34.85 -14.86 35.07
CA VAL A 31 -36.08 -15.59 35.46
C VAL A 31 -35.82 -16.58 36.60
N LYS A 32 -34.64 -17.20 36.64
CA LYS A 32 -34.23 -18.15 37.68
C LYS A 32 -33.64 -17.51 38.94
N GLY A 33 -33.51 -16.17 38.99
CA GLY A 33 -32.95 -15.45 40.13
C GLY A 33 -31.48 -15.76 40.44
N LYS A 34 -30.70 -16.15 39.42
CA LYS A 34 -29.28 -16.51 39.59
C LYS A 34 -28.37 -15.27 39.56
N GLU A 35 -27.15 -15.43 40.10
CA GLU A 35 -26.15 -14.37 40.05
C GLU A 35 -25.73 -14.01 38.61
N LEU A 36 -25.86 -12.73 38.26
CA LEU A 36 -25.63 -12.21 36.90
C LEU A 36 -24.18 -11.78 36.66
N LYS A 37 -23.39 -11.58 37.73
CA LYS A 37 -22.00 -11.10 37.66
C LYS A 37 -21.11 -11.93 36.71
N PRO A 38 -21.05 -13.28 36.80
CA PRO A 38 -20.21 -14.04 35.89
C PRO A 38 -20.70 -13.92 34.45
N LEU A 39 -22.01 -13.88 34.22
CA LEU A 39 -22.60 -13.81 32.90
C LEU A 39 -22.29 -12.47 32.19
N LEU A 40 -22.34 -11.36 32.93
CA LEU A 40 -21.95 -10.03 32.42
C LEU A 40 -20.48 -9.98 31.99
N LEU A 41 -19.58 -10.69 32.67
CA LEU A 41 -18.17 -10.76 32.26
C LEU A 41 -18.03 -11.49 30.92
N PHE A 42 -18.82 -12.54 30.69
CA PHE A 42 -18.83 -13.26 29.41
C PHE A 42 -19.34 -12.41 28.25
N PHE A 43 -20.14 -11.37 28.48
CA PHE A 43 -20.56 -10.42 27.45
C PHE A 43 -19.41 -9.57 26.90
N LEU A 44 -18.30 -9.39 27.61
CA LEU A 44 -17.16 -8.63 27.11
C LEU A 44 -16.49 -9.33 25.92
N MET A 45 -16.38 -10.65 25.96
CA MET A 45 -15.74 -11.45 24.91
C MET A 45 -16.39 -11.28 23.52
N PRO A 46 -17.72 -11.48 23.32
CA PRO A 46 -18.36 -11.25 22.03
C PRO A 46 -18.34 -9.78 21.61
N ILE A 47 -18.47 -8.84 22.55
CA ILE A 47 -18.38 -7.40 22.23
C ILE A 47 -17.01 -7.07 21.61
N LEU A 48 -15.92 -7.59 22.18
CA LEU A 48 -14.58 -7.44 21.63
C LEU A 48 -14.42 -8.12 20.26
N MET A 49 -15.00 -9.32 20.07
CA MET A 49 -14.95 -10.01 18.78
C MET A 49 -15.70 -9.24 17.69
N ILE A 50 -16.86 -8.67 18.00
CA ILE A 50 -17.66 -7.86 17.08
C ILE A 50 -16.95 -6.53 16.76
N GLY A 51 -16.32 -5.90 17.75
CA GLY A 51 -15.61 -4.63 17.59
C GLY A 51 -14.22 -4.75 16.96
N TYR A 52 -13.64 -5.95 16.89
CA TYR A 52 -12.29 -6.17 16.36
C TYR A 52 -12.07 -5.61 14.95
N PRO A 53 -12.96 -5.86 13.96
CA PRO A 53 -12.73 -5.37 12.61
C PRO A 53 -12.74 -3.85 12.50
N SER A 54 -13.58 -3.15 13.28
CA SER A 54 -13.61 -1.68 13.30
C SER A 54 -12.27 -1.07 13.76
N ILE A 55 -11.63 -1.67 14.77
CA ILE A 55 -10.30 -1.21 15.25
C ILE A 55 -9.24 -1.43 14.17
N GLN A 56 -9.31 -2.54 13.44
CA GLN A 56 -8.37 -2.84 12.35
C GLN A 56 -8.52 -1.90 11.17
N GLU A 57 -9.75 -1.51 10.83
CA GLU A 57 -10.02 -0.56 9.75
C GLU A 57 -9.42 0.81 10.04
N ILE A 58 -9.63 1.35 11.25
CA ILE A 58 -9.06 2.64 11.68
C ILE A 58 -7.53 2.60 11.60
N LYS A 59 -6.92 1.53 12.12
CA LYS A 59 -5.46 1.35 12.05
C LYS A 59 -4.96 1.28 10.61
N TYR A 60 -5.69 0.62 9.73
CA TYR A 60 -5.33 0.53 8.32
C TYR A 60 -5.40 1.90 7.62
N GLN A 61 -6.45 2.67 7.86
CA GLN A 61 -6.57 4.04 7.33
C GLN A 61 -5.43 4.94 7.82
N GLU A 62 -5.03 4.83 9.09
CA GLU A 62 -3.90 5.58 9.63
C GLU A 62 -2.58 5.21 8.94
N ILE A 63 -2.33 3.91 8.71
CA ILE A 63 -1.15 3.42 7.97
C ILE A 63 -1.16 3.93 6.53
N TRP A 64 -2.33 3.93 5.88
CA TRP A 64 -2.53 4.43 4.52
C TRP A 64 -2.20 5.92 4.40
N ILE A 65 -2.73 6.75 5.30
CA ILE A 65 -2.43 8.19 5.34
C ILE A 65 -0.93 8.43 5.61
N LYS A 66 -0.34 7.68 6.55
CA LYS A 66 1.10 7.76 6.85
C LYS A 66 1.96 7.37 5.64
N LEU A 67 1.51 6.41 4.83
CA LEU A 67 2.21 6.03 3.60
C LEU A 67 2.24 7.20 2.63
N HIS A 68 1.10 7.84 2.38
CA HIS A 68 1.02 8.97 1.45
C HIS A 68 1.94 10.12 1.86
N LYS A 69 1.94 10.48 3.14
CA LYS A 69 2.85 11.50 3.67
C LYS A 69 4.32 11.12 3.51
N SER A 70 4.66 9.85 3.78
CA SER A 70 6.04 9.37 3.66
C SER A 70 6.50 9.30 2.20
N GLN A 71 5.60 8.99 1.26
CA GLN A 71 5.85 9.03 -0.17
C GLN A 71 6.15 10.45 -0.64
N GLN A 72 5.35 11.44 -0.21
CA GLN A 72 5.58 12.86 -0.52
C GLN A 72 6.94 13.33 0.00
N ASN A 73 7.26 13.05 1.26
CA ASN A 73 8.56 13.40 1.84
C ASN A 73 9.73 12.78 1.06
N LEU A 74 9.59 11.54 0.60
CA LEU A 74 10.63 10.86 -0.18
C LEU A 74 10.78 11.48 -1.58
N VAL A 75 9.69 11.90 -2.21
CA VAL A 75 9.71 12.62 -3.49
C VAL A 75 10.45 13.94 -3.35
N GLU A 76 10.12 14.72 -2.32
CA GLU A 76 10.73 16.02 -2.04
C GLU A 76 12.21 15.88 -1.70
N ASN A 77 12.56 14.86 -0.91
CA ASN A 77 13.93 14.55 -0.51
C ASN A 77 14.33 13.09 -0.86
N PRO A 78 14.81 12.83 -2.09
CA PRO A 78 15.16 11.48 -2.53
C PRO A 78 16.32 10.81 -1.80
N ALA A 79 17.16 11.61 -1.13
CA ALA A 79 18.32 11.14 -0.38
C ALA A 79 17.98 10.79 1.09
N ASP A 80 16.76 11.09 1.54
CA ASP A 80 16.34 10.78 2.91
C ASP A 80 16.13 9.27 3.10
N SER A 81 17.15 8.64 3.68
CA SER A 81 17.12 7.22 4.05
C SER A 81 16.01 6.87 5.05
N ALA A 82 15.59 7.82 5.91
CA ALA A 82 14.55 7.58 6.90
C ALA A 82 13.17 7.51 6.23
N SER A 83 12.86 8.44 5.33
CA SER A 83 11.62 8.39 4.53
C SER A 83 11.58 7.16 3.62
N ARG A 84 12.70 6.76 3.02
CA ARG A 84 12.79 5.52 2.23
C ARG A 84 12.42 4.28 3.06
N ARG A 85 13.00 4.12 4.26
CA ARG A 85 12.68 3.00 5.17
C ARG A 85 11.22 3.02 5.62
N LYS A 86 10.66 4.21 5.87
CA LYS A 86 9.24 4.36 6.25
C LYS A 86 8.31 3.96 5.12
N VAL A 87 8.58 4.40 3.89
CA VAL A 87 7.82 4.00 2.70
C VAL A 87 7.85 2.48 2.53
N GLU A 88 9.02 1.85 2.62
CA GLU A 88 9.15 0.40 2.53
C GLU A 88 8.35 -0.33 3.62
N ALA A 89 8.52 0.07 4.89
CA ALA A 89 7.83 -0.56 6.01
C ALA A 89 6.30 -0.41 5.94
N LEU A 90 5.80 0.76 5.53
CA LEU A 90 4.37 1.03 5.40
C LEU A 90 3.78 0.32 4.18
N THR A 91 4.49 0.30 3.05
CA THR A 91 4.06 -0.43 1.85
C THR A 91 3.91 -1.91 2.14
N ASN A 92 4.87 -2.55 2.80
CA ASN A 92 4.78 -3.97 3.15
C ASN A 92 3.57 -4.29 4.05
N LYS A 93 3.17 -3.36 4.94
CA LYS A 93 2.00 -3.53 5.81
C LYS A 93 0.67 -3.43 5.06
N ILE A 94 0.63 -2.62 4.01
CA ILE A 94 -0.58 -2.39 3.21
C ILE A 94 -0.73 -3.45 2.11
N GLU A 95 0.40 -3.94 1.58
CA GLU A 95 0.46 -4.89 0.46
C GLU A 95 -0.45 -6.11 0.64
N ALA A 96 -0.48 -6.68 1.84
CA ALA A 96 -1.29 -7.86 2.17
C ALA A 96 -2.81 -7.61 2.16
N ARG A 97 -3.24 -6.35 2.28
CA ARG A 97 -4.66 -5.94 2.35
C ARG A 97 -5.09 -5.10 1.15
N ALA A 98 -4.19 -4.88 0.18
CA ALA A 98 -4.48 -4.06 -0.98
C ALA A 98 -5.27 -4.85 -2.02
N HIS A 99 -6.50 -4.40 -2.26
CA HIS A 99 -7.43 -5.01 -3.20
C HIS A 99 -8.05 -4.00 -4.17
N THR A 100 -8.15 -2.72 -3.78
CA THR A 100 -8.70 -1.71 -4.68
C THR A 100 -7.65 -1.20 -5.66
N GLU A 101 -8.10 -0.73 -6.82
CA GLU A 101 -7.24 -0.09 -7.82
C GLU A 101 -6.38 1.03 -7.21
N GLU A 102 -6.98 1.89 -6.38
CA GLU A 102 -6.27 2.99 -5.71
C GLU A 102 -5.17 2.49 -4.77
N GLN A 103 -5.46 1.41 -4.02
CA GLN A 103 -4.50 0.76 -3.12
C GLN A 103 -3.30 0.22 -3.88
N LEU A 104 -3.59 -0.48 -4.97
CA LEU A 104 -2.58 -1.08 -5.83
C LEU A 104 -1.74 0.00 -6.53
N ASN A 105 -2.35 1.06 -7.04
CA ASN A 105 -1.64 2.19 -7.65
C ASN A 105 -0.70 2.90 -6.66
N SER A 106 -1.10 3.05 -5.39
CA SER A 106 -0.21 3.61 -4.36
C SER A 106 0.95 2.69 -4.01
N ILE A 107 0.75 1.37 -4.02
CA ILE A 107 1.85 0.41 -3.84
C ILE A 107 2.80 0.47 -5.03
N THR A 108 2.29 0.47 -6.25
CA THR A 108 3.08 0.67 -7.48
C THR A 108 3.94 1.92 -7.36
N TYR A 109 3.33 3.04 -6.98
CA TYR A 109 4.03 4.29 -6.74
C TYR A 109 5.16 4.16 -5.73
N SER A 110 4.90 3.55 -4.57
CA SER A 110 5.94 3.25 -3.59
C SER A 110 7.08 2.41 -4.16
N LYS A 111 6.79 1.34 -4.90
CA LYS A 111 7.82 0.46 -5.46
C LYS A 111 8.70 1.20 -6.47
N ILE A 112 8.13 2.14 -7.25
CA ILE A 112 8.92 3.02 -8.13
C ILE A 112 9.82 3.95 -7.30
N LEU A 113 9.30 4.58 -6.24
CA LEU A 113 10.11 5.42 -5.35
C LEU A 113 11.24 4.64 -4.67
N LEU A 114 10.99 3.37 -4.34
CA LEU A 114 11.97 2.47 -3.75
C LEU A 114 12.95 1.86 -4.76
N GLN A 115 12.86 2.22 -6.05
CA GLN A 115 13.69 1.69 -7.15
C GLN A 115 13.56 0.17 -7.34
N LYS A 116 12.33 -0.34 -7.15
CA LYS A 116 11.93 -1.73 -7.33
C LYS A 116 10.96 -1.84 -8.53
N PRO A 117 11.41 -1.54 -9.77
CA PRO A 117 10.52 -1.42 -10.92
C PRO A 117 9.79 -2.72 -11.30
N LYS A 118 10.41 -3.90 -11.15
CA LYS A 118 9.73 -5.19 -11.39
C LYS A 118 8.56 -5.43 -10.44
N GLU A 119 8.73 -5.09 -9.17
CA GLU A 119 7.63 -5.16 -8.20
C GLU A 119 6.56 -4.12 -8.53
N ALA A 120 6.96 -2.90 -8.93
CA ALA A 120 6.01 -1.88 -9.37
C ALA A 120 5.17 -2.33 -10.57
N GLU A 121 5.79 -2.92 -11.59
CA GLU A 121 5.09 -3.46 -12.75
C GLU A 121 4.08 -4.54 -12.35
N TYR A 122 4.47 -5.47 -11.47
CA TYR A 122 3.56 -6.49 -10.94
C TYR A 122 2.31 -5.88 -10.26
N PHE A 123 2.49 -4.87 -9.41
CA PHE A 123 1.35 -4.21 -8.75
C PHE A 123 0.51 -3.36 -9.72
N ALA A 124 1.13 -2.77 -10.75
CA ALA A 124 0.41 -2.06 -11.80
C ALA A 124 -0.47 -3.00 -12.63
N GLU A 125 0.04 -4.18 -12.98
CA GLU A 125 -0.75 -5.23 -13.64
C GLU A 125 -1.89 -5.73 -12.76
N LYS A 126 -1.65 -5.88 -11.46
CA LYS A 126 -2.71 -6.21 -10.50
C LYS A 126 -3.78 -5.12 -10.47
N ALA A 127 -3.41 -3.84 -10.49
CA ALA A 127 -4.37 -2.73 -10.57
C ALA A 127 -5.19 -2.76 -11.88
N LEU A 128 -4.55 -3.09 -13.00
CA LEU A 128 -5.23 -3.27 -14.30
C LEU A 128 -6.14 -4.50 -14.34
N SER A 129 -5.84 -5.54 -13.56
CA SER A 129 -6.73 -6.70 -13.43
C SER A 129 -8.02 -6.35 -12.69
N GLU A 130 -7.96 -5.44 -11.72
CA GLU A 130 -9.10 -4.90 -10.98
C GLU A 130 -9.89 -3.90 -11.85
N ASN A 131 -9.20 -2.98 -12.52
CA ASN A 131 -9.80 -2.03 -13.46
C ASN A 131 -8.97 -1.92 -14.76
N LYS A 132 -9.42 -2.64 -15.79
CA LYS A 132 -8.75 -2.68 -17.11
C LYS A 132 -8.63 -1.32 -17.79
N ASN A 133 -9.49 -0.38 -17.44
CA ASN A 133 -9.54 0.96 -18.01
C ASN A 133 -8.87 2.02 -17.12
N SER A 134 -8.13 1.61 -16.08
CA SER A 134 -7.38 2.53 -15.26
C SER A 134 -6.22 3.17 -16.03
N GLU A 135 -6.39 4.42 -16.45
CA GLU A 135 -5.32 5.20 -17.07
C GLU A 135 -4.14 5.38 -16.10
N THR A 136 -4.44 5.60 -14.81
CA THR A 136 -3.40 5.72 -13.76
C THR A 136 -2.53 4.47 -13.69
N ALA A 137 -3.13 3.28 -13.71
CA ALA A 137 -2.38 2.03 -13.63
C ALA A 137 -1.54 1.79 -14.90
N LYS A 138 -2.05 2.13 -16.09
CA LYS A 138 -1.30 2.06 -17.36
C LYS A 138 -0.08 2.97 -17.32
N GLU A 139 -0.27 4.21 -16.89
CA GLU A 139 0.79 5.21 -16.82
C GLU A 139 1.85 4.85 -15.77
N LEU A 140 1.43 4.42 -14.58
CA LEU A 140 2.37 3.94 -13.56
C LEU A 140 3.14 2.69 -14.03
N LYS A 141 2.49 1.80 -14.79
CA LYS A 141 3.17 0.66 -15.43
C LYS A 141 4.25 1.15 -16.40
N GLN A 142 3.94 2.12 -17.26
CA GLN A 142 4.91 2.70 -18.19
C GLN A 142 6.10 3.32 -17.46
N VAL A 143 5.87 4.08 -16.38
CA VAL A 143 6.96 4.64 -15.56
C VAL A 143 7.83 3.54 -14.96
N ALA A 144 7.23 2.45 -14.48
CA ALA A 144 7.98 1.32 -13.93
C ALA A 144 8.83 0.62 -15.00
N GLN A 145 8.29 0.42 -16.21
CA GLN A 145 9.00 -0.17 -17.34
C GLN A 145 10.19 0.69 -17.77
N VAL A 146 9.96 1.99 -17.96
CA VAL A 146 11.05 2.93 -18.28
C VAL A 146 12.10 2.93 -17.16
N GLN A 147 11.70 2.90 -15.88
CA GLN A 147 12.65 2.81 -14.78
C GLN A 147 13.51 1.53 -14.83
N GLU A 148 12.94 0.38 -15.22
CA GLU A 148 13.71 -0.87 -15.40
C GLU A 148 14.66 -0.77 -16.60
N GLU A 149 14.20 -0.24 -17.75
CA GLU A 149 15.06 -0.02 -18.92
C GLU A 149 16.26 0.86 -18.58
N LEU A 150 16.04 1.95 -17.82
CA LEU A 150 17.09 2.84 -17.35
C LEU A 150 18.08 2.14 -16.39
N LYS A 151 17.57 1.22 -15.56
CA LYS A 151 18.40 0.43 -14.64
C LYS A 151 19.27 -0.59 -15.39
N ILE A 152 18.73 -1.19 -16.46
CA ILE A 152 19.46 -2.12 -17.34
C ILE A 152 20.51 -1.36 -18.15
N ALA A 153 20.15 -0.25 -18.77
CA ALA A 153 21.08 0.58 -19.56
C ALA A 153 22.27 1.10 -18.74
N LYS A 154 22.11 1.29 -17.41
CA LYS A 154 23.21 1.64 -16.51
C LYS A 154 24.24 0.51 -16.32
N ARG A 155 23.85 -0.75 -16.54
CA ARG A 155 24.75 -1.91 -16.46
C ARG A 155 25.60 -2.05 -17.72
N ASP A 156 25.06 -1.64 -18.87
CA ASP A 156 25.71 -1.80 -20.18
C ASP A 156 26.28 -0.46 -20.68
N THR A 157 27.57 -0.23 -20.41
CA THR A 157 28.28 1.06 -20.62
C THR A 157 28.41 1.52 -22.07
N ALA A 158 28.02 0.71 -23.07
CA ALA A 158 28.18 1.03 -24.50
C ALA A 158 26.94 1.70 -25.15
N THR A 159 25.77 1.65 -24.53
CA THR A 159 24.47 2.08 -25.13
C THR A 159 23.79 3.19 -24.33
N SER A 160 24.53 3.89 -23.47
CA SER A 160 23.93 4.73 -22.42
C SER A 160 23.46 6.11 -22.86
N ALA A 161 23.79 6.59 -24.07
CA ALA A 161 23.46 7.96 -24.51
C ALA A 161 22.17 8.05 -25.36
N SER A 162 21.89 7.06 -26.22
CA SER A 162 20.72 7.07 -27.10
C SER A 162 19.44 6.58 -26.40
N LEU A 163 19.57 5.54 -25.56
CA LEU A 163 18.49 5.03 -24.69
C LEU A 163 18.04 6.08 -23.67
N ASP A 164 18.97 6.93 -23.23
CA ASP A 164 18.69 8.00 -22.26
C ASP A 164 17.70 9.03 -22.82
N SER A 165 17.96 9.52 -24.04
CA SER A 165 17.10 10.52 -24.66
C SER A 165 15.72 9.98 -25.02
N SER A 166 15.61 8.68 -25.36
CA SER A 166 14.30 8.05 -25.62
C SER A 166 13.50 7.84 -24.34
N ALA A 167 14.11 7.26 -23.30
CA ALA A 167 13.45 7.01 -22.02
C ALA A 167 12.99 8.30 -21.32
N VAL A 168 13.78 9.37 -21.39
CA VAL A 168 13.39 10.69 -20.87
C VAL A 168 12.18 11.24 -21.61
N LYS A 169 12.16 11.16 -22.95
CA LYS A 169 11.00 11.58 -23.75
C LYS A 169 9.76 10.74 -23.46
N GLN A 170 9.91 9.45 -23.20
CA GLN A 170 8.80 8.57 -22.82
C GLN A 170 8.22 8.99 -21.46
N LEU A 171 9.06 9.26 -20.45
CA LEU A 171 8.61 9.76 -19.13
C LEU A 171 7.88 11.11 -19.23
N GLU A 172 8.34 12.03 -20.08
CA GLU A 172 7.69 13.33 -20.28
C GLU A 172 6.29 13.22 -20.92
N GLN A 173 6.00 12.12 -21.64
CA GLN A 173 4.71 11.89 -22.28
C GLN A 173 3.67 11.24 -21.35
N VAL A 174 4.10 10.67 -20.22
CA VAL A 174 3.21 10.05 -19.24
C VAL A 174 2.43 11.13 -18.48
N ARG A 175 1.09 11.09 -18.53
CA ARG A 175 0.20 12.11 -17.95
C ARG A 175 -0.48 11.67 -16.67
N LEU A 176 0.32 11.55 -15.62
CA LEU A 176 -0.18 11.11 -14.32
C LEU A 176 -1.13 12.13 -13.65
N PRO A 177 -2.10 11.65 -12.85
CA PRO A 177 -2.84 12.50 -11.92
C PRO A 177 -1.90 13.28 -11.00
N ALA A 178 -2.34 14.45 -10.52
CA ALA A 178 -1.53 15.37 -9.69
C ALA A 178 -0.83 14.69 -8.49
N ARG A 179 -1.42 13.63 -7.94
CA ARG A 179 -0.82 12.86 -6.84
C ARG A 179 0.48 12.15 -7.24
N TYR A 180 0.57 11.66 -8.47
CA TYR A 180 1.67 10.82 -8.94
C TYR A 180 2.61 11.55 -9.91
N GLU A 181 2.18 12.69 -10.46
CA GLU A 181 2.96 13.54 -11.37
C GLU A 181 4.44 13.75 -10.94
N PRO A 182 4.78 13.97 -9.65
CA PRO A 182 6.16 14.23 -9.26
C PRO A 182 7.13 13.05 -9.51
N ILE A 183 6.61 11.85 -9.80
CA ILE A 183 7.44 10.65 -9.95
C ILE A 183 8.37 10.71 -11.15
N ASN A 184 7.96 11.37 -12.23
CA ASN A 184 8.80 11.47 -13.43
C ASN A 184 10.08 12.24 -13.08
N GLN A 185 9.92 13.38 -12.39
CA GLN A 185 11.03 14.18 -11.88
C GLN A 185 11.88 13.41 -10.85
N TYR A 186 11.23 12.61 -9.99
CA TYR A 186 11.92 11.77 -9.01
C TYR A 186 12.82 10.71 -9.66
N VAL A 187 12.30 9.98 -10.65
CA VAL A 187 13.03 8.93 -11.37
C VAL A 187 14.25 9.53 -12.07
N LEU A 188 14.09 10.71 -12.69
CA LEU A 188 15.20 11.43 -13.31
C LEU A 188 16.22 11.90 -12.26
N ARG A 189 15.80 12.54 -11.17
CA ARG A 189 16.70 13.07 -10.13
C ARG A 189 17.51 11.98 -9.43
N THR A 190 16.86 10.87 -9.06
CA THR A 190 17.55 9.75 -8.40
C THR A 190 18.58 9.08 -9.28
N ARG A 191 18.38 9.11 -10.60
CA ARG A 191 19.40 8.70 -11.56
C ARG A 191 20.63 9.60 -11.51
N TYR A 192 20.46 10.93 -11.62
CA TYR A 192 21.59 11.87 -11.61
C TYR A 192 22.44 11.78 -10.32
N LEU A 193 21.78 11.68 -9.16
CA LEU A 193 22.46 11.49 -7.86
C LEU A 193 23.32 10.22 -7.84
N SER A 194 22.83 9.13 -8.45
CA SER A 194 23.55 7.86 -8.53
C SER A 194 24.73 7.88 -9.53
N THR A 195 24.79 8.86 -10.43
CA THR A 195 25.89 9.05 -11.38
C THR A 195 27.00 9.89 -10.74
N GLN A 196 26.65 10.96 -10.02
CA GLN A 196 27.65 11.83 -9.36
C GLN A 196 28.41 11.15 -8.20
N GLN A 197 27.77 10.24 -7.46
CA GLN A 197 28.46 9.48 -6.41
C GLN A 197 29.55 8.52 -6.95
N ARG A 198 29.52 8.15 -8.23
CA ARG A 198 30.58 7.33 -8.84
C ARG A 198 31.80 8.15 -9.25
N THR A 199 31.62 9.39 -9.68
CA THR A 199 32.72 10.28 -10.09
C THR A 199 33.50 10.85 -8.91
N GLN A 200 32.98 10.82 -7.68
CA GLN A 200 33.71 11.24 -6.48
C GLN A 200 34.45 10.10 -5.75
N ASN A 201 34.17 8.84 -6.09
CA ASN A 201 34.79 7.65 -5.48
C ASN A 201 35.82 6.97 -6.40
N ASN A 202 36.17 7.59 -7.52
CA ASN A 202 37.25 7.20 -8.44
C ASN A 202 38.27 8.35 -8.50
#